data_AF-A0A2T6AB51-F1
#
_entry.id   AF-A0A2T6AB51-F1
#
_cell.length_a   1.000
_cell.length_b   1.000
_cell.length_c   1.000
_cell.angle_alpha   90.00
_cell.angle_beta   90.00
_cell.angle_gamma   90.00
#
_symmetry.space_group_name_H-M   'P 1'
#
loop_
_entity.id
_entity.type
_entity.pdbx_description
1 polymer ?
#
loop_
_entity_poly.entity_id
_entity_poly.type
_entity_poly.pdbx_seq_one_letter_code
_entity_poly.pdbx_strand_id
1 'polypeptide(L)'
;MKESGAPIRPFPASGGDCAAILEAIDWDAHPLGEPANWPVELKTVVRTCLTSKFASMVHWDDALFTFYNDAYATAMVASPSAEPLIFSSRSSSPSPAAS
;
A
#
# COMPACT_ATOMS: atom_id res chain seq x y z
N MET A 1 22.75 -3.04 -32.88
CA MET A 1 21.61 -2.75 -31.98
C MET A 1 22.15 -2.76 -30.56
N LYS A 2 22.15 -1.64 -29.84
CA LYS A 2 22.57 -1.61 -28.44
C LYS A 2 21.36 -2.05 -27.62
N GLU A 3 21.38 -3.28 -27.12
CA GLU A 3 20.49 -3.68 -26.02
C GLU A 3 20.77 -2.74 -24.85
N SER A 4 19.86 -1.79 -24.64
CA SER A 4 19.83 -0.97 -23.44
C SER A 4 19.38 -1.88 -22.30
N GLY A 5 20.33 -2.61 -21.71
CA GLY A 5 20.15 -3.28 -20.44
C GLY A 5 19.92 -2.22 -19.37
N ALA A 6 18.67 -1.78 -19.22
CA ALA A 6 18.28 -0.99 -18.07
C ALA A 6 18.70 -1.80 -16.83
N PRO A 7 19.41 -1.18 -15.86
CA PRO A 7 19.79 -1.89 -14.65
C PRO A 7 18.53 -2.52 -14.07
N ILE A 8 18.60 -3.80 -13.73
CA ILE A 8 17.55 -4.49 -12.99
C ILE A 8 17.41 -3.67 -11.70
N ARG A 9 16.40 -2.80 -11.63
CA ARG A 9 16.16 -2.04 -10.41
C ARG A 9 15.74 -3.07 -9.36
N PRO A 10 16.41 -3.11 -8.20
CA PRO A 10 15.89 -3.91 -7.09
C PRO A 10 14.45 -3.48 -6.81
N PHE A 11 13.64 -4.44 -6.39
CA PHE A 11 12.26 -4.17 -6.04
C PHE A 11 12.22 -3.24 -4.82
N PRO A 12 11.34 -2.22 -4.79
CA PRO A 12 10.33 -1.85 -5.80
C PRO A 12 10.87 -0.97 -6.95
N ALA A 13 10.77 -1.44 -8.19
CA ALA A 13 11.21 -0.70 -9.38
C ALA A 13 10.19 0.33 -9.92
N SER A 14 9.44 1.00 -9.04
CA SER A 14 8.49 2.07 -9.41
C SER A 14 9.05 3.40 -8.92
N GLY A 15 9.14 4.43 -9.77
CA GLY A 15 9.41 5.78 -9.27
C GLY A 15 8.21 6.33 -8.50
N GLY A 16 8.42 7.23 -7.55
CA GLY A 16 7.37 7.86 -6.72
C GLY A 16 7.79 7.98 -5.25
N ASP A 17 7.12 8.85 -4.49
CA ASP A 17 7.43 9.07 -3.07
C ASP A 17 7.09 7.84 -2.24
N CYS A 18 5.96 7.18 -2.53
CA CYS A 18 5.55 5.95 -1.86
C CYS A 18 6.52 4.78 -2.11
N ALA A 19 7.11 4.72 -3.30
CA ALA A 19 8.12 3.71 -3.60
C ALA A 19 9.45 4.02 -2.89
N ALA A 20 9.85 5.30 -2.78
CA ALA A 20 11.02 5.71 -2.02
C ALA A 20 10.84 5.44 -0.51
N ILE A 21 9.64 5.65 0.03
CA ILE A 21 9.30 5.27 1.41
C ILE A 21 9.43 3.76 1.58
N LEU A 22 8.93 2.98 0.62
CA LEU A 22 9.01 1.52 0.66
C LEU A 22 10.47 1.02 0.64
N GLU A 23 11.36 1.69 -0.11
CA GLU A 23 12.80 1.42 -0.11
C GLU A 23 13.51 1.82 1.19
N ALA A 24 13.00 2.84 1.89
CA ALA A 24 13.58 3.33 3.14
C ALA A 24 13.17 2.54 4.39
N ILE A 25 12.22 1.61 4.27
CA ILE A 25 11.81 0.73 5.37
C ILE A 25 12.93 -0.28 5.65
N ASP A 26 13.27 -0.42 6.94
CA ASP A 26 14.12 -1.51 7.40
C ASP A 26 13.33 -2.83 7.38
N TRP A 27 13.48 -3.56 6.28
CA TRP A 27 12.76 -4.81 6.04
C TRP A 27 13.31 -6.00 6.82
N ASP A 28 14.56 -5.94 7.31
CA ASP A 28 15.15 -7.01 8.13
C ASP A 28 14.43 -7.09 9.48
N ALA A 29 14.08 -5.93 10.05
CA ALA A 29 13.29 -5.82 11.26
C ALA A 29 11.77 -5.95 11.02
N HIS A 30 11.32 -5.99 9.76
CA HIS A 30 9.89 -6.03 9.42
C HIS A 30 9.37 -7.48 9.35
N PRO A 31 8.19 -7.80 9.92
CA PRO A 31 7.63 -9.16 9.93
C PRO A 31 7.40 -9.79 8.54
N LEU A 32 7.28 -8.96 7.50
CA LEU A 32 7.15 -9.41 6.11
C LEU A 32 8.50 -9.81 5.48
N GLY A 33 9.62 -9.43 6.10
CA GLY A 33 10.98 -9.67 5.62
C GLY A 33 11.35 -8.87 4.38
N GLU A 34 12.57 -9.11 3.90
CA GLU A 34 13.11 -8.41 2.72
C GLU A 34 12.24 -8.61 1.47
N PRO A 35 12.03 -7.55 0.66
CA PRO A 35 11.26 -7.64 -0.57
C PRO A 35 11.79 -8.64 -1.58
N ALA A 36 13.09 -8.98 -1.52
CA ALA A 36 13.69 -10.04 -2.32
C ALA A 36 13.07 -11.42 -2.03
N ASN A 37 12.64 -11.67 -0.79
CA ASN A 37 12.10 -12.94 -0.32
C ASN A 37 10.57 -13.03 -0.40
N TRP A 38 9.89 -11.94 -0.77
CA TRP A 38 8.44 -11.96 -0.90
C TRP A 38 7.96 -12.94 -1.99
N PRO A 39 6.77 -13.54 -1.81
CA PRO A 39 6.12 -14.33 -2.85
C PRO A 39 5.89 -13.50 -4.12
N VAL A 40 5.89 -14.17 -5.27
CA VAL A 40 5.77 -13.52 -6.59
C VAL A 40 4.44 -12.77 -6.72
N GLU A 41 3.39 -13.30 -6.10
CA GLU A 41 2.05 -12.74 -6.05
C GLU A 41 2.07 -11.38 -5.35
N LEU A 42 2.67 -11.29 -4.16
CA LEU A 42 2.80 -10.04 -3.43
C LEU A 42 3.60 -9.00 -4.22
N LYS A 43 4.75 -9.39 -4.77
CA LYS A 43 5.56 -8.50 -5.62
C LYS A 43 4.75 -7.96 -6.80
N THR A 44 3.94 -8.80 -7.43
CA THR A 44 3.12 -8.43 -8.58
C THR A 44 2.03 -7.44 -8.18
N VAL A 45 1.31 -7.71 -7.09
CA VAL A 45 0.25 -6.85 -6.59
C VAL A 45 0.79 -5.49 -6.14
N VAL A 46 1.88 -5.47 -5.36
CA VAL A 46 2.52 -4.22 -4.92
C VAL A 46 3.02 -3.40 -6.11
N ARG A 47 3.67 -4.05 -7.09
CA ARG A 47 4.10 -3.36 -8.32
C ARG A 47 2.91 -2.77 -9.08
N THR A 48 1.80 -3.50 -9.16
CA THR A 48 0.58 -3.05 -9.83
C THR A 48 -0.02 -1.85 -9.11
N CYS A 49 -0.07 -1.89 -7.77
CA CYS A 49 -0.51 -0.79 -6.93
C CYS A 49 0.34 0.47 -7.15
N LEU A 50 1.67 0.36 -7.02
CA LEU A 50 2.60 1.49 -7.14
C LEU A 50 2.66 2.10 -8.55
N THR A 51 2.42 1.30 -9.60
CA THR A 51 2.44 1.79 -10.99
C THR A 51 1.08 2.29 -11.49
N SER A 52 0.00 2.06 -10.72
CA SER A 52 -1.33 2.54 -11.07
C SER A 52 -1.41 4.06 -11.04
N LYS A 53 -2.07 4.66 -12.05
CA LYS A 53 -2.40 6.09 -12.07
C LYS A 53 -3.63 6.46 -11.23
N PHE A 54 -4.39 5.46 -10.81
CA PHE A 54 -5.55 5.63 -9.93
C PHE A 54 -5.14 5.39 -8.48
N ALA A 55 -5.80 6.07 -7.55
CA ALA A 55 -5.65 5.83 -6.11
C ALA A 55 -5.86 4.33 -5.83
N SER A 56 -4.81 3.66 -5.36
CA SER A 56 -4.82 2.23 -5.11
C SER A 56 -4.21 1.92 -3.76
N MET A 57 -4.81 0.94 -3.10
CA MET A 57 -4.38 0.39 -1.83
C MET A 57 -4.58 -1.13 -1.85
N VAL A 58 -3.65 -1.85 -1.25
CA VAL A 58 -3.66 -3.30 -1.12
C VAL A 58 -3.44 -3.65 0.33
N HIS A 59 -4.28 -4.52 0.87
CA HIS A 59 -4.04 -5.20 2.14
C HIS A 59 -3.52 -6.60 1.88
N TRP A 60 -2.45 -6.96 2.57
CA TRP A 60 -1.80 -8.26 2.46
C TRP A 60 -1.71 -8.96 3.81
N ASP A 61 -1.99 -10.26 3.79
CA ASP A 61 -1.90 -11.17 4.94
C ASP A 61 -2.94 -10.90 6.05
N ASP A 62 -3.02 -11.80 7.02
CA ASP A 62 -3.84 -11.67 8.24
C ASP A 62 -3.38 -10.49 9.12
N ALA A 63 -2.12 -10.07 8.96
CA ALA A 63 -1.55 -8.89 9.61
C ALA A 63 -1.96 -7.56 8.95
N LEU A 64 -2.71 -7.59 7.84
CA LEU A 64 -3.24 -6.41 7.13
C LEU A 64 -2.16 -5.39 6.73
N PHE A 65 -1.01 -5.87 6.26
CA PHE A 65 0.04 -5.00 5.71
C PHE A 65 -0.52 -4.19 4.55
N THR A 66 -0.43 -2.87 4.66
CA THR A 66 -1.12 -1.97 3.74
C THR A 66 -0.11 -1.27 2.84
N PHE A 67 -0.23 -1.50 1.54
CA PHE A 67 0.55 -0.84 0.50
C PHE A 67 -0.36 0.14 -0.23
N TYR A 68 0.10 1.36 -0.46
CA TYR A 68 -0.66 2.35 -1.22
C TYR A 68 0.28 3.14 -2.13
N ASN A 69 -0.30 3.78 -3.15
CA ASN A 69 0.44 4.60 -4.10
C ASN A 69 0.28 6.11 -3.85
N ASP A 70 1.07 6.91 -4.57
CA ASP A 70 1.10 8.36 -4.43
C ASP A 70 -0.26 9.00 -4.75
N ALA A 71 -1.00 8.43 -5.70
CA ALA A 71 -2.36 8.87 -6.03
C ALA A 71 -3.33 8.69 -4.85
N TYR A 72 -3.19 7.59 -4.11
CA TYR A 72 -3.97 7.33 -2.90
C TYR A 72 -3.58 8.29 -1.76
N ALA A 73 -2.28 8.48 -1.53
CA ALA A 73 -1.79 9.43 -0.53
C ALA A 73 -2.31 10.85 -0.80
N THR A 74 -2.27 11.29 -2.06
CA THR A 74 -2.80 12.60 -2.49
C THR A 74 -4.31 12.70 -2.25
N ALA A 75 -5.07 11.65 -2.55
CA ALA A 75 -6.51 11.62 -2.33
C ALA A 75 -6.89 11.73 -0.83
N MET A 76 -6.10 11.11 0.05
CA MET A 76 -6.29 11.24 1.51
C MET A 76 -6.01 12.66 2.01
N VAL A 77 -4.93 13.30 1.54
CA VAL A 77 -4.58 14.67 1.94
C VAL A 77 -5.61 15.69 1.43
N ALA A 78 -6.27 15.41 0.30
CA ALA A 78 -7.27 16.29 -0.30
C ALA A 78 -8.62 16.37 0.45
N SER A 79 -8.84 15.56 1.49
CA SER A 79 -10.07 15.61 2.30
C SER A 79 -9.80 16.27 3.67
N PRO A 80 -10.23 17.51 3.92
CA PRO A 80 -10.05 18.20 5.21
C PRO A 80 -10.90 17.61 6.36
N SER A 81 -11.66 16.54 6.07
CA SER A 81 -12.52 15.82 7.01
C SER A 81 -12.36 14.30 6.86
N ALA A 82 -11.15 13.82 6.54
CA ALA A 82 -10.81 12.41 6.71
C ALA A 82 -10.38 12.22 8.17
N GLU A 83 -11.35 12.02 9.07
CA GLU A 83 -11.01 11.35 10.32
C GLU A 83 -10.35 10.01 9.97
N PRO A 84 -9.24 9.62 10.60
CA PRO A 84 -8.53 8.40 10.27
C PRO A 84 -9.49 7.23 10.47
N LEU A 85 -9.99 6.66 9.38
CA LEU A 85 -10.86 5.48 9.37
C LEU A 85 -10.07 4.21 9.71
N ILE A 86 -9.29 4.27 10.80
CA ILE A 86 -8.87 3.13 11.59
C ILE A 86 -9.66 3.20 12.90
N PHE A 87 -10.98 2.98 12.83
CA PHE A 87 -11.71 2.43 13.97
C PHE A 87 -12.95 1.69 13.49
N SER A 88 -13.06 0.42 13.90
CA SER A 88 -14.17 -0.47 13.59
C SER A 88 -15.53 0.18 13.86
N SER A 89 -16.40 0.13 12.87
CA SER A 89 -17.83 0.28 13.10
C SER A 89 -18.29 -0.86 14.01
N ARG A 90 -18.50 -0.55 15.29
CA ARG A 90 -19.64 -1.13 16.00
C ARG A 90 -20.66 -0.03 16.16
N SER A 91 -21.26 0.39 15.04
CA SER A 91 -22.54 1.08 15.07
C SER A 91 -23.58 0.11 15.62
N SER A 92 -23.68 0.02 16.93
CA SER A 92 -24.85 -0.53 17.60
C SER A 92 -25.86 0.59 17.67
N SER A 93 -26.59 0.81 16.57
CA SER A 93 -27.81 1.64 16.61
C SER A 93 -28.78 1.02 17.63
N PRO A 94 -29.21 1.71 18.70
CA PRO A 94 -30.34 1.23 19.47
C PRO A 94 -31.60 1.37 18.61
N SER A 95 -32.26 0.25 18.36
CA SER A 95 -33.60 0.22 17.76
C SER A 95 -34.58 0.96 18.69
N PRO A 96 -35.46 1.85 18.18
CA PRO A 96 -36.52 2.40 19.00
C PRO A 96 -37.58 1.32 19.20
N ALA A 97 -37.57 0.70 20.39
CA ALA A 97 -38.71 -0.10 20.83
C ALA A 97 -39.88 0.86 21.07
N ALA A 98 -40.88 0.74 20.19
CA ALA A 98 -42.20 1.29 20.38
C ALA A 98 -42.97 0.50 21.44
N SER A 99 -43.91 1.21 22.09
CA SER A 99 -44.95 0.79 23.04
C SER A 99 -44.59 0.83 24.52
#